data_AF-A0AAU5DUN0-F1
#
_entry.id   AF-A0AAU5DUN0-F1
#
_cell.length_a   1.000
_cell.length_b   1.000
_cell.length_c   1.000
_cell.angle_alpha   90.00
_cell.angle_beta   90.00
_cell.angle_gamma   90.00
#
_symmetry.space_group_name_H-M   'P 1'
#
loop_
_entity.id
_entity.type
_entity.pdbx_description
1 polymer ?
#
loop_
_entity_poly.entity_id
_entity_poly.type
_entity_poly.pdbx_seq_one_letter_code
_entity_poly.pdbx_strand_id
1 'polypeptide(L)' 'MGRHAELIRAKVMRAKGAILKADGAALGDEQLKAEGRRYEAAGRTAEAEARARRTSG' A
#
# COMPACT_ATOMS: atom_id res chain seq x y z
N MET A 1 18.22 4.16 -3.42
CA MET A 1 16.94 3.96 -4.15
C MET A 1 16.29 5.32 -4.31
N GLY A 2 15.92 5.74 -5.52
CA GLY A 2 15.41 7.09 -5.77
C GLY A 2 13.95 7.29 -5.33
N ARG A 3 13.59 8.51 -4.94
CA ARG A 3 12.24 8.91 -4.47
C ARG A 3 11.09 8.44 -5.36
N HIS A 4 11.28 8.46 -6.68
CA HIS A 4 10.26 8.00 -7.62
C HIS A 4 9.97 6.51 -7.48
N ALA A 5 11.00 5.69 -7.26
CA ALA A 5 10.86 4.27 -7.01
C ALA A 5 10.14 3.97 -5.68
N GLU A 6 10.39 4.78 -4.64
CA GLU A 6 9.68 4.66 -3.35
C GLU A 6 8.19 4.99 -3.48
N LEU A 7 7.84 6.05 -4.22
CA LEU A 7 6.44 6.40 -4.49
C LEU A 7 5.74 5.35 -5.37
N ILE A 8 6.44 4.76 -6.35
CA ILE A 8 5.90 3.66 -7.14
C ILE A 8 5.65 2.44 -6.26
N ARG A 9 6.60 2.05 -5.41
CA ARG A 9 6.40 0.93 -4.46
C ARG A 9 5.21 1.17 -3.54
N ALA A 10 5.07 2.38 -2.99
CA ALA A 10 3.93 2.74 -2.16
C ALA A 10 2.59 2.57 -2.89
N LYS A 11 2.51 3.02 -4.15
CA LYS A 11 1.32 2.81 -5.00
C LYS A 11 1.05 1.35 -5.29
N VAL A 12 2.08 0.55 -5.61
CA VAL A 12 1.96 -0.88 -5.87
C VAL A 12 1.42 -1.62 -4.64
N MET A 13 1.88 -1.27 -3.43
CA MET A 13 1.35 -1.84 -2.19
C MET A 13 -0.13 -1.52 -2.01
N ARG A 14 -0.57 -0.28 -2.28
CA ARG A 14 -1.99 0.09 -2.20
C ARG A 14 -2.84 -0.67 -3.23
N ALA A 15 -2.34 -0.82 -4.47
CA ALA A 15 -3.02 -1.59 -5.50
C ALA A 15 -3.16 -3.06 -5.12
N LYS A 16 -2.09 -3.70 -4.62
CA LYS A 16 -2.13 -5.07 -4.10
C LYS A 16 -3.14 -5.21 -2.96
N GLY A 17 -3.17 -4.24 -2.04
CA GLY A 17 -4.11 -4.24 -0.94
C GLY A 17 -5.58 -4.13 -1.38
N ALA A 18 -5.85 -3.35 -2.43
CA ALA A 18 -7.18 -3.25 -3.02
C ALA A 18 -7.61 -4.57 -3.68
N ILE A 19 -6.71 -5.23 -4.42
CA ILE A 19 -6.95 -6.54 -5.04
C ILE A 19 -7.29 -7.58 -3.97
N LEU A 20 -6.47 -7.72 -2.93
CA LEU A 20 -6.70 -8.70 -1.86
C LEU A 20 -8.03 -8.45 -1.12
N LYS A 21 -8.43 -7.19 -0.92
CA LYS A 21 -9.75 -6.88 -0.36
C LYS A 21 -10.89 -7.27 -1.30
N ALA A 22 -10.74 -7.02 -2.60
CA ALA A 22 -11.75 -7.38 -3.59
C ALA A 22 -11.89 -8.91 -3.69
N ASP A 23 -10.76 -9.62 -3.77
CA ASP A 23 -10.73 -11.08 -3.80
C ASP A 23 -11.30 -11.66 -2.52
N GLY A 24 -10.91 -11.13 -1.35
CA GLY A 24 -11.47 -11.56 -0.07
C GLY A 24 -12.96 -11.27 0.07
N ALA A 25 -13.46 -10.20 -0.55
CA ALA A 25 -14.90 -9.93 -0.62
C ALA A 25 -15.63 -10.92 -1.52
N ALA A 26 -15.07 -11.24 -2.69
CA ALA A 26 -15.63 -12.21 -3.62
C ALA A 26 -15.63 -13.65 -3.06
N LEU A 27 -14.58 -14.01 -2.34
CA LEU A 27 -14.40 -15.36 -1.77
C LEU A 27 -15.00 -15.53 -0.37
N GLY A 28 -15.47 -14.45 0.26
CA GLY A 28 -15.91 -14.49 1.66
C GLY A 28 -14.77 -14.72 2.67
N ASP A 29 -13.53 -14.42 2.29
CA ASP A 29 -12.34 -14.63 3.11
C ASP A 29 -11.97 -13.36 3.90
N GLU A 30 -12.29 -13.35 5.20
CA GLU A 30 -11.91 -12.27 6.11
C GLU A 30 -10.40 -12.07 6.24
N GLN A 31 -9.60 -13.13 6.17
CA GLN A 31 -8.14 -13.03 6.29
C GLN A 31 -7.55 -12.32 5.08
N LEU A 32 -8.03 -12.65 3.88
CA LEU A 32 -7.59 -12.00 2.65
C LEU A 32 -7.97 -10.51 2.64
N LYS A 33 -9.17 -10.17 3.14
CA LYS A 33 -9.55 -8.77 3.38
C LYS A 33 -8.62 -8.07 4.38
N ALA A 34 -8.25 -8.75 5.47
CA ALA A 34 -7.35 -8.20 6.49
C ALA A 34 -5.94 -7.97 5.95
N GLU A 35 -5.44 -8.90 5.14
CA GLU A 35 -4.16 -8.77 4.45
C GLU A 35 -4.17 -7.57 3.50
N GLY A 36 -5.26 -7.40 2.74
CA GLY A 36 -5.41 -6.24 1.87
C GLY A 36 -5.39 -4.90 2.62
N ARG A 37 -6.01 -4.84 3.81
CA ARG A 37 -5.93 -3.66 4.71
C ARG A 37 -4.48 -3.39 5.17
N ARG A 38 -3.70 -4.42 5.47
CA ARG A 38 -2.29 -4.28 5.88
C ARG A 38 -1.43 -3.70 4.75
N TYR A 39 -1.59 -4.20 3.52
CA TYR A 39 -0.87 -3.67 2.36
C TYR A 39 -1.25 -2.21 2.04
N GLU A 40 -2.52 -1.85 2.16
CA GLU A 40 -2.92 -0.45 2.01
C GLU A 40 -2.32 0.46 3.08
N ALA A 41 -2.31 0.02 4.34
CA ALA A 41 -1.71 0.78 5.43
C ALA A 41 -0.20 0.97 5.22
N ALA A 42 0.51 -0.11 4.89
CA ALA A 42 1.94 -0.05 4.58
C ALA A 42 2.24 0.88 3.40
N GLY A 43 1.43 0.82 2.33
CA GLY A 43 1.56 1.71 1.19
C GLY A 43 1.31 3.18 1.54
N ARG A 44 0.35 3.48 2.41
CA ARG A 44 0.11 4.86 2.91
C ARG A 44 1.30 5.38 3.72
N THR A 45 1.85 4.56 4.61
CA THR A 45 3.02 4.92 5.42
C THR A 45 4.23 5.17 4.52
N ALA A 46 4.52 4.26 3.58
CA ALA A 46 5.62 4.43 2.63
C ALA A 46 5.44 5.67 1.73
N GLU A 47 4.21 5.98 1.33
CA GLU A 47 3.92 7.20 0.57
C GLU A 47 4.17 8.46 1.42
N ALA A 48 3.72 8.45 2.68
CA ALA A 48 3.91 9.55 3.62
C ALA A 48 5.40 9.78 3.91
N GLU A 49 6.17 8.73 4.15
CA GLU A 49 7.63 8.80 4.36
C GLU A 49 8.35 9.35 3.12
N ALA A 50 8.04 8.82 1.93
CA ALA A 50 8.63 9.30 0.68
C ALA A 50 8.28 10.76 0.37
N ARG A 51 7.11 11.24 0.83
CA ARG A 51 6.70 12.64 0.74
C ARG A 51 7.35 13.52 1.82
N ALA A 52 7.47 13.04 3.06
CA ALA A 52 8.06 13.77 4.17
C ALA A 52 9.55 14.06 3.93
N ARG A 53 10.26 13.15 3.25
CA ARG A 53 11.63 13.39 2.77
C ARG A 53 11.74 14.56 1.77
N ARG A 54 10.64 15.14 1.27
CA ARG A 54 10.67 16.42 0.51
C ARG A 54 10.91 17.63 1.40
N THR A 55 10.54 17.57 2.68
CA THR A 55 10.53 18.76 3.55
C THR A 55 11.88 19.01 4.23
N SER A 56 12.82 18.08 4.10
CA SER A 56 14.14 18.12 4.71
C SER A 56 15.29 18.25 3.70
N GLY A 57 15.02 18.70 2.47
CA GLY A 57 16.01 18.83 1.39
C GLY A 57 15.92 20.19 0.70
#